data_AF-A0A1N6N8Y2-F1
#
_entry.id   AF-A0A1N6N8Y2-F1
#
_cell.length_a   1.000
_cell.length_b   1.000
_cell.length_c   1.000
_cell.angle_alpha   90.00
_cell.angle_beta   90.00
_cell.angle_gamma   90.00
#
_symmetry.space_group_name_H-M   'P 1'
#
loop_
_entity.id
_entity.type
_entity.pdbx_description
1 polymer ?
#
loop_
_entity_poly.entity_id
_entity_poly.type
_entity_poly.pdbx_seq_one_letter_code
_entity_poly.pdbx_strand_id
1 'polypeptide(L)'
;MDLFAASTTIPGIDHRPGWLSWEEADALFNGLRDTVEWEVHRIRMFGRMVDSPRLSCWLGDEDAVYRYSGTIFEPRPWPTMLDSLRARLAAECGRPFNSVLANLYRDGRDAMGWHRDDEPELGDAPLIASLSLGATRRFLLKDAQGRRHAMELANGDLLSMSGDSQRRYRHALPRTAKAVGPRINLTFRNIFVHTT
;
A
#
# COMPACT_ATOMS: atom_id res chain seq x y z
N MET A 1 28.70 20.69 4.62
CA MET A 1 28.90 19.34 5.19
C MET A 1 27.80 18.49 4.58
N ASP A 2 28.15 17.75 3.55
CA ASP A 2 27.22 16.99 2.72
C ASP A 2 26.77 15.75 3.52
N LEU A 3 25.52 15.74 3.98
CA LEU A 3 24.94 14.66 4.79
C LEU A 3 24.31 13.55 3.93
N PHE A 4 24.42 13.64 2.61
CA PHE A 4 23.94 12.61 1.68
C PHE A 4 25.05 11.62 1.33
N ALA A 5 25.50 10.82 2.30
CA ALA A 5 26.41 9.72 2.01
C ALA A 5 26.28 8.57 3.01
N ALA A 6 25.17 7.85 2.91
CA ALA A 6 25.18 6.39 2.85
C ALA A 6 23.81 5.97 2.32
N SER A 7 23.75 5.48 1.09
CA SER A 7 22.60 4.70 0.61
C SER A 7 22.51 3.46 1.49
N THR A 8 21.86 3.59 2.64
CA THR A 8 21.63 2.49 3.56
C THR A 8 20.53 1.67 2.93
N THR A 9 20.91 0.62 2.22
CA THR A 9 19.98 -0.42 1.78
C THR A 9 19.20 -0.89 3.01
N ILE A 10 17.90 -0.67 3.02
CA ILE A 10 17.02 -1.16 4.09
C ILE A 10 16.62 -2.59 3.71
N PRO A 11 17.00 -3.62 4.49
CA PRO A 11 16.72 -5.01 4.12
C PRO A 11 15.25 -5.28 3.82
N GLY A 12 14.98 -5.85 2.64
CA GLY A 12 13.63 -6.18 2.19
C GLY A 12 12.80 -4.97 1.75
N ILE A 13 13.41 -3.80 1.55
CA ILE A 13 12.74 -2.60 1.01
C ILE A 13 13.47 -2.18 -0.28
N ASP A 14 12.73 -2.11 -1.38
CA ASP A 14 13.22 -1.71 -2.70
C ASP A 14 12.33 -0.58 -3.25
N HIS A 15 12.90 0.61 -3.46
CA HIS A 15 12.19 1.79 -3.99
C HIS A 15 12.67 2.06 -5.40
N ARG A 16 11.74 2.04 -6.35
CA ARG A 16 11.96 2.32 -7.78
C ARG A 16 11.21 3.60 -8.16
N PRO A 17 11.88 4.76 -8.15
CA PRO A 17 11.27 6.01 -8.56
C PRO A 17 10.86 6.00 -10.03
N GLY A 18 9.70 6.57 -10.35
CA GLY A 18 9.23 6.67 -11.75
C GLY A 18 9.06 5.32 -12.46
N TRP A 19 8.70 4.27 -11.71
CA TRP A 19 8.50 2.93 -12.27
C TRP A 19 7.35 2.88 -13.29
N LEU A 20 6.27 3.61 -13.01
CA LEU A 20 5.38 4.10 -14.06
C LEU A 20 5.85 5.45 -14.55
N SER A 21 5.75 5.68 -15.86
CA SER A 21 5.91 7.02 -16.40
C SER A 21 4.86 7.97 -15.82
N TRP A 22 5.15 9.26 -15.86
CA TRP A 22 4.22 10.27 -15.32
C TRP A 22 2.85 10.20 -16.00
N GLU A 23 2.81 9.99 -17.32
CA GLU A 23 1.57 9.91 -18.11
C GLU A 23 0.74 8.67 -17.74
N GLU A 24 1.37 7.49 -17.66
CA GLU A 24 0.70 6.25 -17.21
C GLU A 24 0.15 6.41 -15.79
N ALA A 25 0.93 6.99 -14.89
CA ALA A 25 0.54 7.18 -13.50
C ALA A 25 -0.59 8.20 -13.34
N ASP A 26 -0.58 9.30 -14.09
CA ASP A 26 -1.65 10.31 -14.06
C ASP A 26 -2.95 9.79 -14.67
N ALA A 27 -2.88 9.07 -15.81
CA ALA A 27 -4.04 8.42 -16.40
C ALA A 27 -4.66 7.38 -15.45
N LEU A 28 -3.82 6.56 -14.81
CA LEU A 28 -4.25 5.58 -13.83
C LEU A 28 -4.86 6.23 -12.59
N PHE A 29 -4.25 7.31 -12.08
CA PHE A 29 -4.78 8.08 -10.96
C PHE A 29 -6.20 8.58 -11.24
N ASN A 30 -6.40 9.25 -12.38
CA ASN A 30 -7.70 9.82 -12.74
C ASN A 30 -8.76 8.72 -12.93
N GLY A 31 -8.44 7.66 -13.68
CA GLY A 31 -9.40 6.58 -13.89
C GLY A 31 -9.78 5.86 -12.60
N LEU A 32 -8.85 5.59 -11.69
CA LEU A 32 -9.17 4.98 -10.39
C LEU A 32 -9.97 5.92 -9.49
N ARG A 33 -9.59 7.21 -9.43
CA ARG A 33 -10.33 8.19 -8.63
C ARG A 33 -11.80 8.23 -9.00
N ASP A 34 -12.08 8.14 -10.30
CA ASP A 34 -13.43 8.36 -10.84
C ASP A 34 -14.26 7.06 -10.92
N THR A 35 -13.63 5.87 -10.92
CA THR A 35 -14.33 4.58 -11.10
C THR A 35 -14.37 3.69 -9.86
N VAL A 36 -13.42 3.82 -8.93
CA VAL A 36 -13.39 2.99 -7.72
C VAL A 36 -14.48 3.45 -6.74
N GLU A 37 -15.23 2.49 -6.20
CA GLU A 37 -16.19 2.73 -5.12
C GLU A 37 -15.45 2.95 -3.79
N TRP A 38 -15.06 4.19 -3.52
CA TRP A 38 -14.30 4.56 -2.33
C TRP A 38 -15.17 4.58 -1.07
N GLU A 39 -14.73 3.87 -0.03
CA GLU A 39 -15.47 3.78 1.24
C GLU A 39 -14.62 4.25 2.44
N VAL A 40 -15.28 4.73 3.50
CA VAL A 40 -14.63 5.00 4.78
C VAL A 40 -14.70 3.74 5.63
N HIS A 41 -13.58 3.03 5.77
CA HIS A 41 -13.52 1.88 6.66
C HIS A 41 -13.50 2.35 8.12
N ARG A 42 -14.22 1.64 8.99
CA ARG A 42 -14.17 1.89 10.44
C ARG A 42 -13.22 0.92 11.12
N ILE A 43 -12.35 1.48 11.95
CA ILE A 43 -11.38 0.71 12.74
C ILE A 43 -11.70 0.83 14.22
N ARG A 44 -11.41 -0.22 14.99
CA ARG A 44 -11.56 -0.17 16.45
C ARG A 44 -10.29 0.41 17.07
N MET A 45 -10.39 1.59 17.67
CA MET A 45 -9.30 2.24 18.42
C MET A 45 -9.72 2.48 19.86
N PHE A 46 -8.93 1.99 20.82
CA PHE A 46 -9.21 2.12 22.27
C PHE A 46 -10.65 1.71 22.65
N GLY A 47 -11.12 0.60 22.06
CA GLY A 47 -12.45 0.06 22.30
C GLY A 47 -13.60 0.73 21.52
N ARG A 48 -13.37 1.88 20.86
CA ARG A 48 -14.37 2.63 20.08
C ARG A 48 -14.18 2.43 18.58
N MET A 49 -15.28 2.42 17.83
CA MET A 49 -15.22 2.46 16.36
C MET A 49 -14.97 3.90 15.92
N VAL A 50 -13.92 4.11 15.13
CA VAL A 50 -13.58 5.40 14.54
C VAL A 50 -13.39 5.27 13.05
N ASP A 51 -13.71 6.33 12.32
CA ASP A 51 -13.52 6.39 10.88
C ASP A 51 -12.01 6.44 10.57
N SER A 52 -11.58 5.61 9.62
CA SER A 52 -10.24 5.65 9.09
C SER A 52 -9.99 7.02 8.42
N PRO A 53 -8.84 7.67 8.65
CA PRO A 53 -8.52 8.97 8.06
C PRO A 53 -8.00 8.80 6.62
N ARG A 54 -8.74 8.06 5.78
CA ARG A 54 -8.56 7.87 4.34
C ARG A 54 -9.77 7.10 3.80
N LEU A 55 -9.97 7.14 2.49
CA LEU A 55 -10.88 6.21 1.82
C LEU A 55 -10.12 4.97 1.36
N SER A 56 -10.80 3.85 1.25
CA SER A 56 -10.23 2.63 0.70
C SER A 56 -11.25 1.82 -0.09
N CYS A 57 -10.74 0.96 -0.95
CA CYS A 57 -11.51 -0.07 -1.64
C CYS A 57 -10.60 -1.30 -1.77
N TRP A 58 -11.11 -2.46 -1.43
CA TRP A 58 -10.40 -3.72 -1.60
C TRP A 58 -10.84 -4.37 -2.91
N LEU A 59 -9.89 -4.60 -3.81
CA LEU A 59 -10.09 -5.19 -5.13
C LEU A 59 -9.29 -6.48 -5.23
N GLY A 60 -9.76 -7.49 -5.95
CA GLY A 60 -9.15 -8.81 -5.90
C GLY A 60 -9.85 -9.86 -6.74
N ASP A 61 -9.19 -11.02 -6.83
CA ASP A 61 -9.77 -12.23 -7.42
C ASP A 61 -10.89 -12.74 -6.50
N GLU A 62 -11.89 -13.45 -7.04
CA GLU A 62 -13.06 -13.92 -6.29
C GLU A 62 -12.70 -14.86 -5.13
N ASP A 63 -11.56 -15.55 -5.23
CA ASP A 63 -11.03 -16.47 -4.23
C ASP A 63 -10.06 -15.80 -3.24
N ALA A 64 -9.71 -14.53 -3.42
CA ALA A 64 -8.90 -13.76 -2.49
C ALA A 64 -9.75 -13.31 -1.28
N VAL A 65 -10.34 -14.26 -0.57
CA VAL A 65 -11.29 -14.04 0.53
C VAL A 65 -10.60 -14.24 1.87
N TYR A 66 -10.88 -13.37 2.86
CA TYR A 66 -10.49 -13.62 4.25
C TYR A 66 -11.72 -13.76 5.15
N ARG A 67 -11.61 -14.68 6.13
CA ARG A 67 -12.67 -14.97 7.09
C ARG A 67 -12.24 -14.46 8.46
N TYR A 68 -12.96 -13.49 8.99
CA TYR A 68 -12.73 -12.98 10.33
C TYR A 68 -13.99 -13.06 11.18
N SER A 69 -13.92 -13.78 12.31
CA SER A 69 -15.01 -13.90 13.29
C SER A 69 -16.36 -14.32 12.68
N GLY A 70 -16.32 -15.28 11.75
CA GLY A 70 -17.51 -15.80 11.05
C GLY A 70 -18.03 -14.91 9.91
N THR A 71 -17.50 -13.70 9.74
CA THR A 71 -17.82 -12.82 8.60
C THR A 71 -16.84 -13.08 7.46
N ILE A 72 -17.38 -13.24 6.26
CA ILE A 72 -16.61 -13.33 5.02
C ILE A 72 -16.45 -11.92 4.47
N PHE A 73 -15.21 -11.52 4.21
CA PHE A 73 -14.92 -10.29 3.48
C PHE A 73 -14.51 -10.69 2.07
N GLU A 74 -15.22 -10.15 1.09
CA GLU A 74 -14.97 -10.41 -0.33
C GLU A 74 -14.41 -9.14 -0.99
N PRO A 75 -13.39 -9.27 -1.85
CA PRO A 75 -12.92 -8.14 -2.61
C PRO A 75 -13.94 -7.75 -3.69
N ARG A 76 -13.92 -6.47 -4.08
CA ARG A 76 -14.57 -6.02 -5.30
C ARG A 76 -13.81 -6.56 -6.53
N PRO A 77 -14.47 -6.80 -7.66
CA PRO A 77 -13.78 -7.20 -8.88
C PRO A 77 -12.73 -6.19 -9.32
N TRP A 78 -11.66 -6.69 -9.96
CA TRP A 78 -10.64 -5.83 -10.55
C TRP A 78 -11.23 -4.90 -11.62
N PRO A 79 -10.90 -3.59 -11.58
CA PRO A 79 -11.05 -2.72 -12.73
C PRO A 79 -10.09 -3.18 -13.84
N THR A 80 -10.57 -3.29 -15.08
CA THR A 80 -9.78 -3.76 -16.24
C THR A 80 -8.50 -2.95 -16.46
N MET A 81 -8.49 -1.68 -16.05
CA MET A 81 -7.31 -0.82 -16.12
C MET A 81 -6.13 -1.30 -15.24
N LEU A 82 -6.36 -2.21 -14.29
CA LEU A 82 -5.31 -2.80 -13.45
C LEU A 82 -4.72 -4.10 -14.03
N ASP A 83 -5.30 -4.68 -15.07
CA ASP A 83 -4.87 -6.00 -15.59
C ASP A 83 -3.42 -5.99 -16.08
N SER A 84 -3.09 -5.02 -16.95
CA SER A 84 -1.73 -4.89 -17.49
C SER A 84 -0.71 -4.55 -16.41
N LEU A 85 -1.12 -3.73 -15.44
CA LEU A 85 -0.29 -3.36 -14.30
C LEU A 85 0.03 -4.59 -13.43
N ARG A 86 -0.99 -5.39 -13.13
CA ARG A 86 -0.87 -6.62 -12.32
C ARG A 86 0.04 -7.65 -13.00
N ALA A 87 -0.12 -7.85 -14.31
CA ALA A 87 0.74 -8.73 -15.10
C ALA A 87 2.21 -8.27 -15.09
N ARG A 88 2.44 -6.96 -15.28
CA ARG A 88 3.79 -6.37 -15.24
C ARG A 88 4.44 -6.54 -13.86
N LEU A 89 3.71 -6.22 -12.78
CA LEU A 89 4.20 -6.43 -11.41
C LEU A 89 4.55 -7.89 -11.15
N ALA A 90 3.69 -8.82 -11.56
CA ALA A 90 3.94 -10.24 -11.37
C ALA A 90 5.20 -10.73 -12.09
N ALA A 91 5.40 -10.28 -13.34
CA ALA A 91 6.59 -10.60 -14.12
C ALA A 91 7.87 -10.03 -13.51
N GLU A 92 7.85 -8.75 -13.10
CA GLU A 92 9.04 -8.09 -12.53
C GLU A 92 9.38 -8.57 -11.12
N CYS A 93 8.38 -8.93 -10.32
CA CYS A 93 8.58 -9.40 -8.95
C CYS A 93 8.74 -10.93 -8.85
N GLY A 94 8.46 -11.67 -9.92
CA GLY A 94 8.52 -13.13 -9.96
C GLY A 94 7.49 -13.84 -9.07
N ARG A 95 6.39 -13.15 -8.71
CA ARG A 95 5.31 -13.69 -7.85
C ARG A 95 3.95 -13.09 -8.26
N PRO A 96 2.86 -13.87 -8.22
CA PRO A 96 1.53 -13.35 -8.53
C PRO A 96 0.99 -12.44 -7.43
N PHE A 97 -0.01 -11.63 -7.79
CA PHE A 97 -0.82 -10.84 -6.88
C PHE A 97 -2.30 -11.10 -7.21
N ASN A 98 -3.08 -11.50 -6.21
CA ASN A 98 -4.52 -11.76 -6.33
C ASN A 98 -5.38 -10.72 -5.58
N SER A 99 -4.75 -9.72 -4.95
CA SER A 99 -5.42 -8.72 -4.11
C SER A 99 -4.71 -7.38 -4.17
N VAL A 100 -5.47 -6.28 -4.14
CA VAL A 100 -4.97 -4.92 -3.95
C VAL A 100 -5.86 -4.15 -2.99
N LEU A 101 -5.27 -3.53 -1.98
CA LEU A 101 -5.95 -2.51 -1.18
C LEU A 101 -5.64 -1.13 -1.78
N ALA A 102 -6.63 -0.54 -2.45
CA ALA A 102 -6.56 0.84 -2.91
C ALA A 102 -6.86 1.79 -1.74
N ASN A 103 -6.01 2.80 -1.55
CA ASN A 103 -6.18 3.80 -0.50
C ASN A 103 -6.12 5.20 -1.12
N LEU A 104 -7.17 5.99 -0.96
CA LEU A 104 -7.22 7.39 -1.38
C LEU A 104 -7.05 8.30 -0.16
N TYR A 105 -5.95 9.04 -0.16
CA TYR A 105 -5.66 10.13 0.76
C TYR A 105 -6.10 11.42 0.07
N ARG A 106 -7.17 12.04 0.55
CA ARG A 106 -7.78 13.20 -0.12
C ARG A 106 -6.90 14.44 -0.05
N ASP A 107 -6.17 14.59 1.05
CA ASP A 107 -5.24 15.70 1.29
C ASP A 107 -4.17 15.32 2.36
N GLY A 108 -3.42 16.31 2.83
CA GLY A 108 -2.38 16.15 3.87
C GLY A 108 -2.91 15.75 5.25
N ARG A 109 -4.21 15.88 5.51
CA ARG A 109 -4.85 15.45 6.76
C ARG A 109 -5.08 13.96 6.75
N ASP A 110 -5.33 13.32 5.61
CA ASP A 110 -5.45 11.86 5.58
C ASP A 110 -4.10 11.17 5.87
N ALA A 111 -4.14 10.03 6.55
CA ALA A 111 -2.96 9.35 7.06
C ALA A 111 -3.15 7.85 7.27
N MET A 112 -2.03 7.16 7.50
CA MET A 112 -1.99 5.79 8.00
C MET A 112 -0.98 5.73 9.16
N GLY A 113 -1.45 5.27 10.32
CA GLY A 113 -0.63 5.16 11.52
C GLY A 113 0.45 4.08 11.40
N TRP A 114 1.27 3.95 12.45
CA TRP A 114 2.29 2.90 12.51
C TRP A 114 1.66 1.51 12.53
N HIS A 115 1.90 0.74 11.47
CA HIS A 115 1.40 -0.62 11.30
C HIS A 115 2.45 -1.49 10.59
N ARG A 116 2.10 -2.75 10.37
CA ARG A 116 2.78 -3.72 9.52
C ARG A 116 1.68 -4.53 8.84
N ASP A 117 2.00 -5.09 7.69
CA ASP A 117 1.12 -6.01 7.00
C ASP A 117 1.49 -7.43 7.48
N ASP A 118 0.90 -7.85 8.60
CA ASP A 118 1.15 -9.13 9.26
C ASP A 118 -0.11 -9.99 9.41
N GLU A 119 -1.10 -9.76 8.54
CA GLU A 119 -2.28 -10.60 8.42
C GLU A 119 -1.86 -12.06 8.11
N PRO A 120 -2.37 -13.07 8.85
CA PRO A 120 -2.01 -14.48 8.65
C PRO A 120 -2.18 -14.96 7.20
N GLU A 121 -3.18 -14.44 6.51
CA GLU A 121 -3.50 -14.75 5.13
C GLU A 121 -2.40 -14.32 4.14
N LEU A 122 -1.44 -13.50 4.56
CA LEU A 122 -0.28 -13.11 3.76
C LEU A 122 0.89 -14.10 3.86
N GLY A 123 0.82 -15.06 4.79
CA GLY A 123 1.88 -16.02 5.07
C GLY A 123 3.10 -15.40 5.75
N ASP A 124 4.16 -16.20 5.91
CA ASP A 124 5.30 -15.81 6.76
C ASP A 124 6.21 -14.74 6.14
N ALA A 125 6.36 -14.68 4.82
CA ALA A 125 7.29 -13.74 4.18
C ALA A 125 6.63 -13.10 2.95
N PRO A 126 5.61 -12.25 3.18
CA PRO A 126 4.84 -11.69 2.09
C PRO A 126 5.69 -10.78 1.22
N LEU A 127 5.37 -10.80 -0.07
CA LEU A 127 5.79 -9.75 -0.99
C LEU A 127 4.62 -8.77 -1.11
N ILE A 128 4.91 -7.51 -0.83
CA ILE A 128 3.96 -6.40 -0.99
C ILE A 128 4.54 -5.43 -2.01
N ALA A 129 3.77 -5.13 -3.05
CA ALA A 129 4.11 -4.11 -4.04
C ALA A 129 3.20 -2.89 -3.82
N SER A 130 3.78 -1.75 -3.50
CA SER A 130 3.08 -0.52 -3.17
C SER A 130 3.35 0.55 -4.23
N LEU A 131 2.38 0.78 -5.11
CA LEU A 131 2.46 1.81 -6.16
C LEU A 131 1.81 3.11 -5.68
N SER A 132 2.52 4.22 -5.81
CA SER A 132 2.04 5.55 -5.44
C SER A 132 1.63 6.37 -6.67
N LEU A 133 0.47 7.01 -6.60
CA LEU A 133 -0.09 7.84 -7.67
C LEU A 133 -0.54 9.20 -7.11
N GLY A 134 -0.37 10.26 -7.88
CA GLY A 134 -0.72 11.62 -7.48
C GLY A 134 0.31 12.26 -6.54
N ALA A 135 -0.16 12.94 -5.50
CA ALA A 135 0.70 13.78 -4.67
C ALA A 135 1.78 13.01 -3.90
N THR A 136 3.01 13.52 -3.93
CA THR A 136 4.14 12.99 -3.16
C THR A 136 3.88 13.02 -1.66
N ARG A 137 4.14 11.91 -0.99
CA ARG A 137 4.03 11.81 0.47
C ARG A 137 5.25 11.13 1.08
N ARG A 138 5.62 11.60 2.27
CA ARG A 138 6.71 11.01 3.06
C ARG A 138 6.23 9.71 3.70
N PHE A 139 6.84 8.61 3.30
CA PHE A 139 6.67 7.30 3.91
C PHE A 139 7.74 7.07 4.96
N LEU A 140 7.34 6.51 6.11
CA LEU A 140 8.24 6.26 7.23
C LEU A 140 8.34 4.78 7.51
N LEU A 141 9.55 4.34 7.86
CA LEU A 141 9.84 3.03 8.42
C LEU A 141 10.43 3.21 9.82
N LYS A 142 10.12 2.30 10.74
CA LYS A 142 10.66 2.27 12.10
C LYS A 142 10.96 0.83 12.50
N ASP A 143 12.19 0.57 12.92
CA ASP A 143 12.58 -0.76 13.42
C ASP A 143 12.25 -0.97 14.91
N ALA A 144 12.55 -2.17 15.43
CA ALA A 144 12.31 -2.54 16.82
C ALA A 144 13.14 -1.71 17.82
N GLN A 145 14.30 -1.18 17.40
CA GLN A 145 15.16 -0.30 18.18
C GLN A 145 14.72 1.17 18.12
N GLY A 146 13.66 1.47 17.35
CA GLY A 146 13.12 2.82 17.19
C GLY A 146 13.85 3.68 16.16
N ARG A 147 14.85 3.14 15.44
CA ARG A 147 15.52 3.83 14.33
C ARG A 147 14.51 4.07 13.23
N ARG A 148 14.53 5.28 12.66
CA ARG A 148 13.57 5.70 11.63
C ARG A 148 14.27 5.91 10.30
N HIS A 149 13.63 5.42 9.25
CA HIS A 149 13.96 5.75 7.87
C HIS A 149 12.79 6.49 7.24
N ALA A 150 13.08 7.35 6.27
CA ALA A 150 12.08 8.07 5.53
C ALA A 150 12.43 8.08 4.05
N MET A 151 11.41 8.03 3.22
CA MET A 151 11.50 8.21 1.77
C MET A 151 10.31 9.01 1.28
N GLU A 152 10.49 9.76 0.21
CA GLU A 152 9.38 10.38 -0.51
C GLU A 152 8.91 9.41 -1.58
N LEU A 153 7.61 9.11 -1.58
CA LEU A 153 6.97 8.31 -2.63
C LEU A 153 6.19 9.25 -3.53
N ALA A 154 6.70 9.47 -4.74
CA ALA A 154 6.14 10.36 -5.75
C ALA A 154 5.18 9.63 -6.70
N ASN A 155 4.62 10.37 -7.66
CA ASN A 155 3.76 9.82 -8.70
C ASN A 155 4.52 8.78 -9.54
N GLY A 156 3.96 7.57 -9.64
CA GLY A 156 4.53 6.46 -10.41
C GLY A 156 5.61 5.65 -9.68
N ASP A 157 5.92 5.99 -8.42
CA ASP A 157 6.92 5.26 -7.64
C ASP A 157 6.40 3.91 -7.18
N LEU A 158 7.23 2.86 -7.36
CA LEU A 158 6.99 1.53 -6.82
C LEU A 158 7.87 1.28 -5.59
N LEU A 159 7.26 0.89 -4.48
CA LEU A 159 7.94 0.41 -3.28
C LEU A 159 7.61 -1.07 -3.08
N SER A 160 8.61 -1.94 -3.14
CA SER A 160 8.46 -3.36 -2.82
C SER A 160 8.94 -3.62 -1.39
N MET A 161 8.13 -4.34 -0.61
CA MET A 161 8.46 -4.81 0.73
C MET A 161 8.41 -6.33 0.75
N SER A 162 9.53 -7.00 1.06
CA SER A 162 9.67 -8.45 0.94
C SER A 162 10.46 -9.07 2.10
N GLY A 163 10.55 -10.40 2.11
CA GLY A 163 11.30 -11.15 3.12
C GLY A 163 10.83 -10.87 4.53
N ASP A 164 11.75 -10.48 5.41
CA ASP A 164 11.46 -10.15 6.81
C ASP A 164 10.99 -8.70 7.03
N SER A 165 10.73 -7.92 5.98
CA SER A 165 10.42 -6.49 6.12
C SER A 165 9.28 -6.21 7.09
N GLN A 166 8.17 -6.97 7.01
CA GLN A 166 7.01 -6.80 7.90
C GLN A 166 7.29 -7.23 9.35
N ARG A 167 8.23 -8.17 9.57
CA ARG A 167 8.72 -8.52 10.92
C ARG A 167 9.61 -7.43 11.50
N ARG A 168 10.52 -6.88 10.68
CA ARG A 168 11.57 -5.95 11.11
C ARG A 168 11.09 -4.52 11.28
N TYR A 169 10.15 -4.10 10.45
CA TYR A 169 9.73 -2.71 10.38
C TYR A 169 8.24 -2.56 10.67
N ARG A 170 7.90 -1.41 11.24
CA ARG A 170 6.57 -0.82 11.11
C ARG A 170 6.67 0.35 10.15
N HIS A 171 5.60 0.64 9.43
CA HIS A 171 5.54 1.74 8.50
C HIS A 171 4.33 2.64 8.73
N ALA A 172 4.43 3.88 8.25
CA ALA A 172 3.39 4.90 8.41
C ALA A 172 3.43 5.91 7.26
N LEU A 173 2.26 6.47 6.98
CA LEU A 173 2.08 7.66 6.14
C LEU A 173 1.50 8.78 7.02
N PRO A 174 2.35 9.58 7.69
CA PRO A 174 1.88 10.60 8.63
C PRO A 174 1.12 11.73 7.95
N ARG A 175 0.29 12.43 8.73
CA ARG A 175 -0.31 13.71 8.33
C ARG A 175 0.79 14.73 8.01
N THR A 176 0.48 15.68 7.12
CA THR A 176 1.35 16.81 6.79
C THR A 176 0.56 18.10 6.82
N ALA A 177 1.17 19.16 7.34
CA ALA A 177 0.63 20.52 7.27
C ALA A 177 0.89 21.18 5.91
N LYS A 178 1.81 20.62 5.09
CA LYS A 178 2.02 21.09 3.72
C LYS A 178 0.74 20.88 2.91
N ALA A 179 0.34 21.89 2.15
CA ALA A 179 -0.72 21.74 1.16
C ALA A 179 -0.24 20.74 0.09
N VAL A 180 -0.94 19.62 -0.01
CA VAL A 180 -0.67 18.55 -0.98
C VAL A 180 -1.98 18.12 -1.60
N GLY A 181 -1.92 17.74 -2.88
CA GLY A 181 -3.06 17.18 -3.58
C GLY A 181 -3.45 15.78 -3.09
N PRO A 182 -4.48 15.18 -3.71
CA PRO A 182 -4.87 13.81 -3.45
C PRO A 182 -3.78 12.80 -3.87
N ARG A 183 -3.73 11.67 -3.19
CA ARG A 183 -2.82 10.54 -3.46
C ARG A 183 -3.59 9.23 -3.43
N ILE A 184 -3.40 8.40 -4.44
CA ILE A 184 -3.83 7.00 -4.42
C ILE A 184 -2.60 6.12 -4.14
N ASN A 185 -2.80 5.10 -3.32
CA ASN A 185 -1.83 4.03 -3.09
C ASN A 185 -2.46 2.68 -3.35
N LEU A 186 -1.84 1.91 -4.23
CA LEU A 186 -2.23 0.55 -4.53
C LEU A 186 -1.27 -0.40 -3.82
N THR A 187 -1.75 -1.10 -2.80
CA THR A 187 -0.96 -2.12 -2.08
C THR A 187 -1.34 -3.52 -2.56
N PHE A 188 -0.59 -4.05 -3.51
CA PHE A 188 -0.77 -5.38 -4.07
C PHE A 188 -0.19 -6.45 -3.15
N ARG A 189 -0.94 -7.54 -2.97
CA ARG A 189 -0.61 -8.67 -2.10
C ARG A 189 -1.06 -9.99 -2.74
N ASN A 190 -0.56 -11.09 -2.20
CA ASN A 190 -1.07 -12.42 -2.48
C ASN A 190 -1.69 -13.01 -1.21
N ILE A 191 -3.00 -13.20 -1.23
CA ILE A 191 -3.81 -13.75 -0.15
C ILE A 191 -3.85 -15.26 -0.29
N PHE A 192 -3.43 -15.97 0.74
CA PHE A 192 -3.56 -17.42 0.87
C PHE A 192 -4.84 -17.72 1.66
N VAL A 193 -5.77 -18.43 1.03
CA VAL A 193 -6.96 -18.92 1.73
C VAL A 193 -6.53 -20.02 2.70
N HIS A 194 -6.81 -19.83 3.99
CA HIS A 194 -6.68 -20.92 4.95
C HIS A 194 -7.80 -21.92 4.71
N THR A 195 -7.45 -23.08 4.15
CA THR A 195 -8.30 -24.28 4.21
C THR A 195 -8.28 -24.77 5.65
N THR A 196 -9.24 -24.34 6.47
CA THR A 196 -9.62 -25.06 7.70
C THR A 196 -10.96 -25.73 7.50
#